data_AF-A0A3D1G2M5-F1
#
_entry.id   AF-A0A3D1G2M5-F1
#
_cell.length_a   1.000
_cell.length_b   1.000
_cell.length_c   1.000
_cell.angle_alpha   90.00
_cell.angle_beta   90.00
_cell.angle_gamma   90.00
#
_symmetry.space_group_name_H-M   'P 1'
#
loop_
_entity.id
_entity.type
_entity.pdbx_description
1 polymer ?
#
loop_
_entity_poly.entity_id
_entity_poly.type
_entity_poly.pdbx_seq_one_letter_code
_entity_poly.pdbx_strand_id
1 'polypeptide(L)' 'NVNPEYDHPRWSQKTERMLGTKDRLDTIKYNGYGEWVEDLYKDMEQDRKLFF' A
#
# COMPACT_ATOMS: atom_id res chain seq x y z
N ASN A 1 -4.27 4.31 -3.06
CA ASN A 1 -3.07 3.56 -3.51
C ASN A 1 -2.50 2.72 -2.38
N VAL A 2 -2.04 1.48 -2.65
CA VAL A 2 -1.48 0.61 -1.60
C VAL A 2 -0.27 1.28 -0.96
N ASN A 3 -0.34 1.55 0.35
CA ASN A 3 0.77 2.08 1.11
C ASN A 3 0.74 1.52 2.55
N PRO A 4 1.76 0.76 3.00
CA PRO A 4 1.80 0.17 4.34
C PRO A 4 1.87 1.20 5.47
N GLU A 5 2.24 2.45 5.19
CA GLU A 5 2.32 3.52 6.18
C GLU A 5 0.95 4.13 6.51
N TYR A 6 -0.05 3.92 5.64
CA TYR A 6 -1.39 4.48 5.77
C TYR A 6 -2.38 3.37 6.15
N ASP A 7 -2.61 3.24 7.46
CA ASP A 7 -3.55 2.25 8.00
C ASP A 7 -5.02 2.62 7.71
N HIS A 8 -5.86 1.59 7.49
CA HIS A 8 -7.31 1.75 7.45
C HIS A 8 -7.83 2.09 8.86
N PRO A 9 -8.92 2.87 9.02
CA PRO A 9 -9.50 3.18 10.34
C PRO A 9 -9.85 2.00 11.25
N ARG A 10 -9.82 0.76 10.74
CA ARG A 10 -10.23 -0.46 11.45
C ARG A 10 -9.16 -1.56 11.46
N TRP A 11 -8.14 -1.46 10.62
CA TRP A 11 -7.09 -2.48 10.52
C TRP A 11 -5.81 -1.88 9.95
N SER A 12 -4.68 -2.47 10.32
CA SER A 12 -3.39 -2.05 9.77
C SER A 12 -3.18 -2.58 8.36
N GLN A 13 -2.58 -1.77 7.49
CA GLN A 13 -2.22 -2.13 6.12
C GLN A 13 -0.75 -2.57 6.00
N LYS A 14 -0.02 -2.65 7.12
CA LYS A 14 1.41 -3.00 7.14
C LYS A 14 1.70 -4.43 6.70
N THR A 15 0.74 -5.34 6.91
CA THR A 15 0.92 -6.76 6.62
C THR A 15 -0.30 -7.32 5.92
N GLU A 16 -0.07 -8.27 5.03
CA GLU A 16 -1.11 -8.98 4.29
C GLU A 16 -1.00 -10.49 4.49
N ARG A 17 -2.13 -11.19 4.25
CA ARG A 17 -2.17 -12.65 4.30
C ARG A 17 -2.21 -13.19 2.89
N MET A 18 -1.17 -13.94 2.52
CA MET A 18 -1.09 -14.59 1.22
C MET A 18 -2.13 -15.68 1.10
N LEU A 19 -2.95 -15.59 0.06
CA LEU A 19 -3.88 -16.66 -0.30
C LEU A 19 -3.09 -17.80 -0.95
N GLY A 20 -3.34 -19.02 -0.51
CA GLY A 20 -2.58 -20.21 -0.92
C GLY A 20 -1.69 -20.73 0.20
N THR A 21 -0.65 -19.99 0.59
CA THR A 21 0.28 -20.43 1.65
C THR A 21 -0.18 -20.08 3.06
N LYS A 22 -1.08 -19.09 3.21
CA LYS A 22 -1.53 -18.51 4.50
C LYS A 22 -0.44 -17.78 5.27
N ASP A 23 0.71 -17.53 4.65
CA ASP A 23 1.77 -16.74 5.26
C ASP A 23 1.34 -15.30 5.42
N ARG A 24 2.01 -14.62 6.35
CA ARG A 24 1.82 -13.21 6.62
C ARG A 24 3.08 -12.47 6.19
N LEU A 25 2.94 -11.59 5.21
CA LEU A 25 4.03 -10.83 4.61
C LEU A 25 3.84 -9.34 4.84
N ASP A 26 4.94 -8.59 4.77
CA ASP A 26 4.89 -7.14 4.80
C ASP A 26 4.35 -6.61 3.46
N THR A 27 3.38 -5.71 3.52
CA THR A 27 2.77 -5.10 2.34
C THR A 27 3.75 -4.12 1.71
N ILE A 28 3.94 -4.21 0.40
CA ILE A 28 4.86 -3.35 -0.34
C ILE A 28 4.10 -2.13 -0.87
N LYS A 29 4.72 -0.94 -0.84
CA LYS A 29 4.15 0.28 -1.42
C LYS A 29 3.85 0.08 -2.91
N TYR A 30 2.69 0.57 -3.36
CA TYR A 30 2.14 0.31 -4.69
C TYR A 30 2.08 -1.18 -5.06
N ASN A 31 2.02 -2.06 -4.06
CA ASN A 31 2.08 -3.51 -4.22
C ASN A 31 3.31 -3.98 -5.02
N GLY A 32 4.45 -3.30 -4.84
CA GLY A 32 5.70 -3.58 -5.57
C GLY A 32 5.82 -2.87 -6.91
N TYR A 33 4.77 -2.19 -7.38
CA TYR A 33 4.78 -1.53 -8.69
C TYR A 33 5.29 -0.09 -8.68
N GLY A 34 5.97 0.33 -7.60
CA GLY A 34 6.38 1.72 -7.41
C GLY A 34 7.14 2.31 -8.60
N GLU A 35 8.10 1.57 -9.14
CA GLU A 35 8.92 1.99 -10.29
C GLU A 35 8.09 2.42 -11.51
N TRP A 36 6.91 1.83 -11.71
CA TRP A 36 6.08 2.09 -12.89
C TRP A 36 4.95 3.07 -12.66
N VAL A 37 4.45 3.19 -11.42
CA VAL A 37 3.22 3.96 -11.14
C VAL A 37 3.43 5.17 -10.23
N GLU A 38 4.56 5.27 -9.53
CA GLU A 38 4.81 6.36 -8.60
C GLU A 38 4.84 7.73 -9.30
N ASP A 39 5.41 7.78 -10.51
CA ASP A 39 5.47 8.99 -11.33
C ASP A 39 4.10 9.58 -11.68
N LEU A 40 3.04 8.76 -11.72
CA LEU A 40 1.68 9.21 -12.03
C LEU A 40 1.08 10.06 -10.90
N TYR A 41 1.62 9.92 -9.68
CA TYR A 41 1.08 10.56 -8.48
C TYR A 41 2.05 11.58 -7.86
N LYS A 42 3.25 11.77 -8.41
CA LYS A 42 4.31 12.59 -7.80
C LYS A 42 3.95 14.05 -7.57
N ASP A 43 3.10 14.61 -8.43
CA ASP A 43 2.68 16.01 -8.37
C ASP A 43 1.38 16.20 -7.55
N MET A 44 0.85 15.13 -6.96
CA MET A 44 -0.32 15.15 -6.10
C MET A 44 0.09 15.22 -4.62
N GLU A 45 -0.78 15.77 -3.78
CA GLU A 45 -0.59 15.74 -2.33
C GLU A 45 -0.56 14.28 -1.83
N GLN A 46 0.51 13.93 -1.10
CA GLN A 46 0.73 12.58 -0.56
C GLN A 46 0.00 12.42 0.78
N ASP A 47 -1.33 12.47 0.73
CA ASP A 47 -2.18 12.48 1.92
C ASP A 47 -3.03 11.20 2.06
N ARG A 48 -3.87 11.16 3.10
CA ARG A 48 -4.79 10.03 3.29
C ARG A 48 -5.72 9.84 2.10
N LYS A 49 -6.11 10.89 1.37
CA LYS A 49 -7.04 10.76 0.23
C LYS A 49 -6.39 10.08 -0.97
N LEU A 50 -5.07 10.20 -1.14
CA LEU A 50 -4.34 9.48 -2.18
C LEU A 50 -4.16 7.99 -1.84
N PHE A 51 -3.94 7.69 -0.56
CA PHE A 51 -3.66 6.33 -0.10
C PHE A 51 -4.89 5.56 0.40
N PHE A 52 -6.04 6.23 0.58
CA PHE A 52 -7.32 5.68 1.03
C PHE A 52 -8.44 5.88 0.00
#